data_AF-A0A8S2TVK1-F1
#
_entry.id   AF-A0A8S2TVK1-F1
#
_cell.length_a   1.000
_cell.length_b   1.000
_cell.length_c   1.000
_cell.angle_alpha   90.00
_cell.angle_beta   90.00
_cell.angle_gamma   90.00
#
_symmetry.space_group_name_H-M   'P 1'
#
loop_
_entity.id
_entity.type
_entity.pdbx_description
1 polymer ?
#
loop_
_entity_poly.entity_id
_entity_poly.type
_entity_poly.pdbx_seq_one_letter_code
_entity_poly.pdbx_strand_id
1 'polypeptide(L)' 'MVLDHSPPQFRLDSRLARLLSLTNGTRQSIIHAMWQYIKTNKLQDSEEREFINC' A
#
# COMPACT_ATOMS: atom_id res chain seq x y z
N MET A 1 -30.65 -13.11 -3.49
CA MET A 1 -30.15 -11.78 -3.08
C MET A 1 -28.65 -11.92 -2.94
N VAL A 2 -27.87 -11.41 -3.89
CA VAL A 2 -26.39 -11.44 -3.80
C VAL A 2 -26.03 -10.39 -2.75
N LEU A 3 -25.41 -10.82 -1.66
CA LEU A 3 -24.84 -9.89 -0.68
C LEU A 3 -23.76 -9.10 -1.41
N ASP A 4 -23.94 -7.78 -1.53
CA ASP A 4 -23.00 -6.84 -2.14
C ASP A 4 -21.71 -6.80 -1.31
N HIS A 5 -20.86 -7.81 -1.46
CA HIS A 5 -19.58 -7.94 -0.79
C HIS A 5 -18.53 -7.08 -1.50
N SER A 6 -18.80 -5.78 -1.57
CA SER A 6 -17.79 -4.81 -1.99
C SER A 6 -16.64 -4.82 -0.98
N PRO A 7 -15.37 -4.87 -1.42
CA PRO A 7 -14.24 -4.88 -0.51
C PRO A 7 -14.22 -3.61 0.36
N PRO A 8 -13.95 -3.74 1.68
CA PRO A 8 -13.88 -2.58 2.58
C PRO A 8 -12.86 -1.55 2.10
N GLN A 9 -13.26 -0.28 2.14
CA GLN A 9 -12.43 0.86 1.78
C GLN A 9 -11.86 1.52 3.05
N PHE A 10 -10.58 1.89 3.02
CA PHE A 10 -9.89 2.52 4.12
C PHE A 10 -9.42 3.91 3.70
N ARG A 11 -9.63 4.91 4.57
CA ARG A 11 -9.00 6.23 4.41
C ARG A 11 -7.60 6.17 4.98
N LEU A 12 -6.65 6.70 4.23
CA LEU A 12 -5.25 6.73 4.61
C LEU A 12 -4.95 8.01 5.41
N ASP A 13 -3.98 7.93 6.32
CA ASP A 13 -3.40 9.13 6.94
C ASP A 13 -2.86 10.07 5.85
N SER A 14 -2.91 11.38 6.08
CA SER A 14 -2.52 12.39 5.09
C SER A 14 -1.09 12.20 4.57
N ARG A 15 -0.16 11.76 5.42
CA ARG A 15 1.24 11.51 5.02
C ARG A 15 1.34 10.28 4.14
N LEU A 16 0.68 9.20 4.53
CA LEU A 16 0.68 7.95 3.77
C LEU A 16 -0.03 8.14 2.42
N ALA A 17 -1.11 8.92 2.40
CA ALA A 17 -1.83 9.23 1.18
C ALA A 17 -0.97 9.97 0.16
N ARG A 18 -0.12 10.91 0.62
CA ARG A 18 0.83 11.63 -0.22
C ARG A 18 1.95 10.72 -0.74
N LEU A 19 2.49 9.83 0.11
CA LEU A 19 3.55 8.90 -0.28
C LEU A 19 3.07 7.89 -1.33
N LEU A 20 1.86 7.34 -1.14
CA LEU A 20 1.28 6.34 -2.04
C LEU A 20 0.48 6.94 -3.20
N SER A 21 0.32 8.27 -3.23
CA SER A 21 -0.58 8.98 -4.16
C SER A 21 -2.01 8.42 -4.17
N LEU A 22 -2.50 8.03 -2.99
CA LEU A 22 -3.79 7.37 -2.79
C LEU A 22 -4.48 7.91 -1.53
N THR A 23 -5.65 8.52 -1.65
CA THR A 23 -6.39 9.06 -0.47
C THR A 23 -7.25 8.02 0.25
N ASN A 24 -7.75 7.03 -0.48
CA ASN A 24 -8.51 5.91 0.05
C ASN A 24 -8.38 4.69 -0.87
N GLY A 25 -8.58 3.49 -0.33
CA GLY A 25 -8.54 2.28 -1.14
C GLY A 25 -8.82 1.00 -0.35
N THR A 26 -8.94 -0.11 -1.07
CA THR A 26 -9.09 -1.43 -0.48
C THR A 26 -7.75 -1.86 0.10
N ARG A 27 -7.77 -2.80 1.06
CA ARG A 27 -6.54 -3.37 1.62
C ARG A 27 -5.56 -3.85 0.54
N GLN A 28 -6.08 -4.47 -0.52
CA GLN A 28 -5.27 -4.96 -1.65
C GLN A 28 -4.62 -3.79 -2.42
N SER A 29 -5.39 -2.76 -2.75
CA SER A 29 -4.86 -1.59 -3.48
C SER A 29 -3.80 -0.83 -2.68
N ILE A 30 -4.00 -0.69 -1.37
CA ILE A 30 -3.06 -0.02 -0.46
C ILE A 30 -1.75 -0.80 -0.39
N ILE A 31 -1.80 -2.11 -0.16
CA ILE A 31 -0.61 -2.97 -0.12
C ILE A 31 0.13 -2.94 -1.46
N HIS A 32 -0.61 -2.95 -2.58
CA HIS A 32 0.01 -2.86 -3.90
C HIS A 32 0.76 -1.53 -4.09
N ALA A 33 0.13 -0.41 -3.74
CA ALA A 33 0.76 0.91 -3.82
C ALA A 33 2.01 0.99 -2.91
N MET A 34 1.96 0.43 -1.70
CA MET A 34 3.13 0.34 -0.81
C MET A 34 4.27 -0.45 -1.46
N TRP A 35 3.99 -1.61 -2.05
CA TRP A 35 5.01 -2.39 -2.76
C TRP A 35 5.61 -1.66 -3.96
N GLN A 36 4.81 -0.92 -4.72
CA GLN A 36 5.33 -0.08 -5.81
C GLN A 36 6.24 1.02 -5.26
N TYR A 37 5.85 1.67 -4.16
CA TYR A 37 6.67 2.69 -3.50
C TYR A 37 8.02 2.12 -3.03
N ILE A 38 8.01 0.95 -2.37
CA ILE A 38 9.23 0.26 -1.91
C ILE A 38 10.17 -0.03 -3.09
N LYS A 39 9.65 -0.60 -4.17
CA LYS A 39 10.45 -0.93 -5.37
C LYS A 39 11.01 0.32 -6.05
N THR A 40 10.18 1.35 -6.22
CA THR A 40 10.58 2.60 -6.88
C THR A 40 11.69 3.31 -6.14
N ASN A 41 11.65 3.27 -4.81
CA ASN A 41 12.65 3.91 -3.95
C ASN A 41 13.79 2.97 -3.53
N LYS A 42 13.82 1.73 -4.04
CA LYS A 42 14.84 0.71 -3.69
C LYS A 42 15.01 0.51 -2.18
N LEU A 43 13.88 0.47 -1.47
CA LEU A 43 13.85 0.38 -0.01
C LEU A 43 13.98 -1.06 0.51
N GLN A 44 13.90 -2.07 -0.34
CA GLN A 44 14.17 -3.45 0.06
C GLN A 44 15.67 -3.62 0.34
N ASP A 45 16.01 -4.28 1.43
CA ASP A 45 17.41 -4.54 1.77
C ASP A 45 18.07 -5.45 0.71
N SER A 46 19.34 -5.16 0.38
CA SER A 46 20.07 -5.88 -0.66
C SER A 46 20.58 -7.24 -0.20
N GLU A 47 20.93 -7.36 1.08
CA GLU A 47 21.44 -8.58 1.68
C GLU A 47 20.28 -9.43 2.21
N GLU A 48 19.34 -8.79 2.92
CA GLU A 48 18.21 -9.46 3.55
C GLU A 48 16.88 -9.06 2.91
N ARG A 49 16.55 -9.67 1.76
CA ARG A 49 15.39 -9.28 0.93
C ARG A 49 14.02 -9.37 1.62
N GLU A 50 13.92 -9.94 2.81
CA GLU A 50 12.70 -9.96 3.61
C GLU A 50 12.47 -8.64 4.37
N PHE A 51 13.48 -7.78 4.48
CA PHE A 51 13.43 -6.51 5.20
C PHE A 51 13.27 -5.31 4.27
N ILE A 52 12.52 -4.32 4.76
CA ILE A 52 12.30 -3.02 4.11
C ILE A 52 12.91 -1.94 5.01
N ASN A 53 13.81 -1.16 4.45
CA ASN A 53 14.41 0.02 5.07
C ASN A 53 13.43 1.19 4.97
N CYS A 54 12.92 1.66 6.12
CA CYS A 54 11.83 2.63 6.22
C CYS A 54 12.23 3.98 6.83
#